data_AF-A0A958UXY5-F1
#
_entry.id   AF-A0A958UXY5-F1
#
_cell.length_a   1.000
_cell.length_b   1.000
_cell.length_c   1.000
_cell.angle_alpha   90.00
_cell.angle_beta   90.00
_cell.angle_gamma   90.00
#
_symmetry.space_group_name_H-M   'P 1'
#
loop_
_entity.id
_entity.type
_entity.pdbx_description
1 polymer ?
#
loop_
_entity_poly.entity_id
_entity_poly.type
_entity_poly.pdbx_seq_one_letter_code
_entity_poly.pdbx_strand_id
1 'polypeptide(L)'
;MKKILLLTLCGLYFSHPVFSQEKVNKTYYYTSPDSKGYISFQKTEIQRDTINEILLNTRVKATFRKEEPLDFSLSTTNDSDKMIAPSKIVFDGTIEAQMDPVHFQGERIKKGNKEVAYWQFSGDYSNERPTADVRQYLYPKYNATLRLPDRTIPSFNLWAIIPKLDFDRAGTFKYNELDETKLRVSKNQTVNYLGKFETNINGQSQELHKFVLQGKGKAPSYFWVNDDRELLKVQLDDNRYTFTLASKEDALKNSVE
;
A
#
# COMPACT_ATOMS: atom_id res chain seq x y z
N MET A 1 21.60 -6.89 -64.66
CA MET A 1 20.36 -6.11 -64.46
C MET A 1 19.59 -6.67 -63.27
N LYS A 2 19.09 -5.75 -62.44
CA LYS A 2 17.99 -5.83 -61.44
C LYS A 2 18.11 -6.74 -60.20
N LYS A 3 18.00 -6.04 -59.06
CA LYS A 3 17.76 -6.44 -57.66
C LYS A 3 16.36 -7.07 -57.48
N ILE A 4 16.17 -7.77 -56.35
CA ILE A 4 15.07 -7.65 -55.33
C ILE A 4 15.17 -8.92 -54.44
N LEU A 5 15.71 -8.86 -53.21
CA LEU A 5 15.14 -8.47 -51.90
C LEU A 5 14.46 -9.63 -51.15
N LEU A 6 15.16 -10.10 -50.11
CA LEU A 6 14.74 -10.51 -48.76
C LEU A 6 13.27 -10.85 -48.48
N LEU A 7 13.03 -12.01 -47.85
CA LEU A 7 12.21 -12.08 -46.62
C LEU A 7 12.55 -13.34 -45.82
N THR A 8 13.45 -13.14 -44.85
CA THR A 8 13.65 -13.95 -43.66
C THR A 8 12.36 -13.92 -42.82
N LEU A 9 11.71 -15.07 -42.66
CA LEU A 9 10.75 -15.27 -41.56
C LEU A 9 11.41 -16.19 -40.54
N CYS A 10 12.32 -15.63 -39.74
CA CYS A 10 12.63 -16.19 -38.43
C CYS A 10 11.35 -16.05 -37.60
N GLY A 11 10.57 -17.12 -37.53
CA GLY A 11 9.53 -17.28 -36.51
C GLY A 11 10.19 -17.41 -35.14
N LEU A 12 10.73 -16.31 -34.64
CA LEU A 12 11.02 -16.11 -33.23
C LEU A 12 9.67 -16.06 -32.53
N TYR A 13 9.23 -17.23 -32.05
CA TYR A 13 8.30 -17.30 -30.94
C TYR A 13 8.96 -16.57 -29.76
N PHE A 14 8.73 -15.27 -29.67
CA PHE A 14 8.84 -14.54 -28.42
C PHE A 14 7.73 -15.07 -27.52
N SER A 15 7.98 -16.19 -26.85
CA SER A 15 7.33 -16.48 -25.59
C SER A 15 7.83 -15.44 -24.59
N HIS A 16 7.17 -14.29 -24.55
CA HIS A 16 7.28 -13.41 -23.38
C HIS A 16 6.87 -14.22 -22.16
N PRO A 17 7.71 -14.40 -21.13
CA PRO A 17 7.15 -14.64 -19.83
C PRO A 17 6.48 -13.31 -19.42
N VAL A 18 5.17 -13.22 -19.65
CA VAL A 18 4.34 -12.26 -18.93
C VAL A 18 4.36 -12.71 -17.48
N PHE A 19 5.25 -12.12 -16.69
CA PHE A 19 5.25 -12.32 -15.25
C PHE A 19 5.56 -10.98 -14.59
N SER A 20 4.53 -10.13 -14.65
CA SER A 20 4.27 -9.08 -13.69
C SER A 20 4.04 -9.71 -12.29
N GLN A 21 3.95 -8.91 -11.23
CA GLN A 21 3.72 -9.28 -9.82
C GLN A 21 2.44 -10.15 -9.55
N GLU A 22 2.28 -11.30 -10.23
CA GLU A 22 1.20 -12.31 -10.18
C GLU A 22 1.71 -13.64 -9.61
N LYS A 23 2.42 -13.60 -8.48
CA LYS A 23 2.55 -14.82 -7.65
C LYS A 23 1.63 -14.66 -6.45
N VAL A 24 0.39 -15.13 -6.61
CA VAL A 24 -0.57 -15.27 -5.52
C VAL A 24 0.15 -15.94 -4.34
N ASN A 25 0.06 -15.34 -3.14
CA ASN A 25 0.71 -15.77 -1.89
C ASN A 25 2.21 -15.45 -1.70
N LYS A 26 2.89 -14.76 -2.62
CA LYS A 26 4.25 -14.25 -2.35
C LYS A 26 4.19 -13.10 -1.35
N THR A 27 5.07 -13.14 -0.34
CA THR A 27 5.28 -12.04 0.61
C THR A 27 6.46 -11.20 0.16
N TYR A 28 6.27 -9.89 0.05
CA TYR A 28 7.32 -8.92 -0.26
C TYR A 28 7.79 -8.27 1.03
N TYR A 29 9.10 -8.17 1.22
CA TYR A 29 9.73 -7.59 2.39
C TYR A 29 10.50 -6.32 1.99
N TYR A 30 10.41 -5.29 2.81
CA TYR A 30 11.08 -4.02 2.61
C TYR A 30 11.81 -3.62 3.87
N THR A 31 13.07 -3.24 3.70
CA THR A 31 13.94 -2.73 4.77
C THR A 31 14.34 -1.30 4.46
N SER A 32 14.73 -0.56 5.48
CA SER A 32 15.24 0.79 5.34
C SER A 32 16.56 0.93 6.10
N PRO A 33 17.54 1.67 5.57
CA PRO A 33 18.73 2.04 6.35
C PRO A 33 18.41 3.07 7.43
N ASP A 34 17.25 3.73 7.36
CA ASP A 34 16.81 4.79 8.27
C ASP A 34 15.91 4.30 9.41
N SER A 35 15.53 3.02 9.42
CA SER A 35 14.73 2.38 10.46
C SER A 35 15.27 0.99 10.77
N LYS A 36 15.15 0.54 12.01
CA LYS A 36 15.35 -0.88 12.33
C LYS A 36 14.10 -1.67 12.00
N GLY A 37 14.23 -2.86 11.45
CA GLY A 37 13.13 -3.77 11.13
C GLY A 37 12.67 -3.74 9.67
N TYR A 38 11.41 -4.11 9.43
CA TYR A 38 10.85 -4.30 8.10
C TYR A 38 9.37 -3.94 8.00
N ILE A 39 8.94 -3.70 6.76
CA ILE A 39 7.53 -3.73 6.36
C ILE A 39 7.40 -4.90 5.38
N SER A 40 6.36 -5.70 5.53
CA SER A 40 6.05 -6.75 4.56
C SER A 40 4.60 -6.70 4.17
N PHE A 41 4.29 -7.09 2.94
CA PHE A 41 2.92 -7.31 2.52
C PHE A 41 2.79 -8.59 1.68
N GLN A 42 1.64 -9.21 1.79
CA GLN A 42 1.24 -10.38 1.02
C GLN A 42 -0.12 -10.11 0.39
N LYS A 43 -0.25 -10.48 -0.89
CA LYS A 43 -1.52 -10.49 -1.61
C LYS A 43 -1.97 -11.94 -1.83
N THR A 44 -3.17 -12.25 -1.39
CA THR A 44 -3.83 -13.54 -1.62
C THR A 44 -5.13 -13.31 -2.36
N GLU A 45 -5.35 -14.09 -3.41
CA GLU A 45 -6.62 -14.11 -4.14
C GLU A 45 -7.41 -15.32 -3.68
N ILE A 46 -8.62 -15.07 -3.22
CA ILE A 46 -9.55 -16.08 -2.73
C ILE A 46 -10.68 -16.16 -3.74
N GLN A 47 -10.68 -17.24 -4.52
CA GLN A 47 -11.80 -17.58 -5.39
C GLN A 47 -12.76 -18.48 -4.60
N ARG A 48 -13.96 -17.97 -4.31
CA ARG A 48 -15.09 -18.77 -3.85
C ARG A 48 -16.17 -18.68 -4.93
N ASP A 49 -16.98 -19.72 -5.06
CA ASP A 49 -17.91 -20.00 -6.17
C ASP A 49 -18.55 -18.79 -6.90
N THR A 50 -18.88 -17.71 -6.18
CA THR A 50 -19.48 -16.48 -6.73
C THR A 50 -18.76 -15.18 -6.37
N ILE A 51 -17.64 -15.21 -5.64
CA ILE A 51 -16.95 -14.02 -5.13
C ILE A 51 -15.43 -14.16 -5.29
N ASN A 52 -14.83 -13.18 -5.98
CA ASN A 52 -13.39 -12.98 -5.99
C ASN A 52 -13.02 -11.97 -4.90
N GLU A 53 -12.38 -12.44 -3.85
CA GLU A 53 -11.85 -11.62 -2.76
C GLU A 53 -10.33 -11.49 -2.89
N ILE A 54 -9.82 -10.31 -2.58
CA ILE A 54 -8.39 -10.08 -2.42
C ILE A 54 -8.10 -9.75 -0.97
N LEU A 55 -7.29 -10.58 -0.34
CA LEU A 55 -6.75 -10.34 0.98
C LEU A 55 -5.37 -9.68 0.84
N LEU A 56 -5.20 -8.52 1.49
CA LEU A 56 -3.90 -7.91 1.68
C LEU A 56 -3.54 -8.05 3.16
N ASN A 57 -2.41 -8.69 3.44
CA ASN A 57 -1.86 -8.82 4.79
C ASN A 57 -0.55 -8.03 4.85
N THR A 58 -0.51 -7.00 5.66
CA THR A 58 0.67 -6.19 5.93
C THR A 58 1.17 -6.49 7.33
N ARG A 59 2.47 -6.71 7.50
CA ARG A 59 3.15 -6.70 8.80
C ARG A 59 4.14 -5.57 8.81
N VAL A 60 4.02 -4.68 9.78
CA VAL A 60 5.01 -3.66 10.09
C VAL A 60 5.68 -4.09 11.39
N LYS A 61 7.00 -4.23 11.35
CA LYS A 61 7.83 -4.37 12.54
C LYS A 61 9.02 -3.45 12.33
N ALA A 62 8.85 -2.17 12.63
CA ALA A 62 9.86 -1.15 12.34
C ALA A 62 9.94 -0.09 13.44
N THR A 63 11.16 0.37 13.74
CA THR A 63 11.42 1.48 14.64
C THR A 63 11.90 2.67 13.82
N PHE A 64 11.05 3.68 13.69
CA PHE A 64 11.39 4.95 13.06
C PHE A 64 12.20 5.83 14.03
N ARG A 65 13.08 6.72 13.53
CA ARG A 65 14.04 7.46 14.38
C ARG A 65 13.33 8.18 15.55
N LYS A 66 13.85 7.94 16.77
CA LYS A 66 13.36 8.40 18.10
C LYS A 66 12.14 7.64 18.65
N GLU A 67 12.28 6.32 18.82
CA GLU A 67 11.46 5.54 19.79
C GLU A 67 9.97 5.38 19.45
N GLU A 68 9.60 5.43 18.16
CA GLU A 68 8.27 5.00 17.72
C GLU A 68 8.37 3.59 17.10
N PRO A 69 8.43 2.52 17.94
CA PRO A 69 8.29 1.17 17.45
C PRO A 69 6.85 0.98 16.96
N LEU A 70 6.72 0.61 15.70
CA LEU A 70 5.49 0.09 15.12
C LEU A 70 5.65 -1.42 14.98
N ASP A 71 4.82 -2.18 15.68
CA ASP A 71 4.77 -3.63 15.56
C ASP A 71 3.34 -4.10 15.45
N PHE A 72 2.81 -4.13 14.23
CA PHE A 72 1.43 -4.48 13.96
C PHE A 72 1.23 -5.27 12.68
N SER A 73 0.14 -6.01 12.63
CA SER A 73 -0.44 -6.56 11.42
C SER A 73 -1.72 -5.85 11.04
N LEU A 74 -1.88 -5.61 9.74
CA LEU A 74 -3.08 -5.07 9.12
C LEU A 74 -3.53 -6.07 8.06
N SER A 75 -4.75 -6.58 8.19
CA SER A 75 -5.40 -7.42 7.18
C SER A 75 -6.56 -6.67 6.56
N THR A 76 -6.65 -6.65 5.24
CA THR A 76 -7.76 -6.01 4.53
C THR A 76 -8.36 -6.93 3.48
N THR A 77 -9.68 -7.07 3.51
CA THR A 77 -10.44 -7.81 2.50
C THR A 77 -11.00 -6.83 1.48
N ASN A 78 -10.79 -7.13 0.21
CA ASN A 78 -11.21 -6.29 -0.91
C ASN A 78 -12.07 -7.12 -1.86
N ASP A 79 -13.28 -6.63 -2.16
CA ASP A 79 -14.22 -7.33 -3.05
C ASP A 79 -13.98 -7.01 -4.54
N SER A 80 -12.85 -6.39 -4.86
CA SER A 80 -12.46 -6.02 -6.22
C SER A 80 -10.95 -6.04 -6.36
N ASP A 81 -10.52 -6.47 -7.55
CA ASP A 81 -9.17 -6.39 -8.10
C ASP A 81 -8.48 -5.03 -7.98
N LYS A 82 -9.26 -3.94 -8.00
CA LYS A 82 -8.80 -2.56 -7.86
C LYS A 82 -8.34 -2.23 -6.44
N MET A 83 -8.81 -2.95 -5.42
CA MET A 83 -8.44 -2.77 -4.00
C MET A 83 -8.66 -1.34 -3.45
N ILE A 84 -9.53 -0.56 -4.10
CA ILE A 84 -9.79 0.86 -3.74
C ILE A 84 -10.88 1.06 -2.69
N ALA A 85 -11.59 -0.01 -2.31
CA ALA A 85 -12.71 0.04 -1.39
C ALA A 85 -12.79 -1.28 -0.61
N PRO A 86 -11.95 -1.46 0.43
CA PRO A 86 -12.00 -2.66 1.26
C PRO A 86 -13.41 -2.84 1.86
N SER A 87 -13.74 -4.08 2.18
CA SER A 87 -14.97 -4.48 2.88
C SER A 87 -14.72 -4.83 4.33
N LYS A 88 -13.49 -5.25 4.67
CA LYS A 88 -13.07 -5.55 6.02
C LYS A 88 -11.65 -5.08 6.28
N ILE A 89 -11.41 -4.65 7.50
CA ILE A 89 -10.10 -4.26 8.05
C ILE A 89 -9.95 -4.96 9.40
N VAL A 90 -8.81 -5.58 9.66
CA VAL A 90 -8.44 -6.14 10.96
C VAL A 90 -7.04 -5.62 11.29
N PHE A 91 -6.88 -5.11 12.50
CA PHE A 91 -5.65 -4.53 12.99
C PHE A 91 -5.28 -5.16 14.33
N ASP A 92 -4.01 -5.53 14.46
CA ASP A 92 -3.46 -6.15 15.66
C ASP A 92 -2.03 -5.65 15.90
N GLY A 93 -1.78 -4.99 17.03
CA GLY A 93 -0.41 -4.71 17.48
C GLY A 93 -0.21 -3.36 18.14
N THR A 94 1.05 -2.95 18.22
CA THR A 94 1.48 -1.73 18.93
C THR A 94 1.81 -0.62 17.93
N ILE A 95 1.26 0.57 18.18
CA ILE A 95 1.43 1.77 17.34
C ILE A 95 2.27 2.87 17.99
N GLU A 96 2.66 2.70 19.25
CA GLU A 96 3.56 3.58 19.98
C GLU A 96 4.22 2.82 21.16
N ALA A 97 5.44 3.20 21.56
CA ALA A 97 6.25 2.45 22.54
C ALA A 97 5.56 2.23 23.89
N GLN A 98 4.71 3.16 24.31
CA GLN A 98 4.12 3.20 25.65
C GLN A 98 2.67 2.72 25.69
N MET A 99 2.14 2.20 24.56
CA MET A 99 0.77 1.73 24.46
C MET A 99 0.69 0.22 24.47
N ASP A 100 -0.30 -0.30 25.18
CA ASP A 100 -0.67 -1.70 25.08
C ASP A 100 -1.07 -2.04 23.64
N PRO A 101 -0.79 -3.26 23.16
CA PRO A 101 -1.26 -3.70 21.85
C PRO A 101 -2.76 -3.48 21.69
N VAL A 102 -3.15 -2.91 20.55
CA VAL A 102 -4.55 -2.68 20.20
C VAL A 102 -5.03 -3.73 19.22
N HIS A 103 -6.27 -4.16 19.42
CA HIS A 103 -7.00 -4.96 18.46
C HIS A 103 -8.25 -4.21 18.02
N PHE A 104 -8.44 -4.03 16.73
CA PHE A 104 -9.75 -3.61 16.22
C PHE A 104 -10.06 -4.25 14.86
N GLN A 105 -11.35 -4.37 14.59
CA GLN A 105 -11.85 -4.76 13.28
C GLN A 105 -12.87 -3.73 12.80
N GLY A 106 -12.90 -3.52 11.49
CA GLY A 106 -13.88 -2.70 10.79
C GLY A 106 -14.52 -3.51 9.67
N GLU A 107 -15.84 -3.49 9.58
CA GLU A 107 -16.60 -4.13 8.51
C GLU A 107 -17.54 -3.12 7.83
N ARG A 108 -17.55 -3.14 6.49
CA ARG A 108 -18.41 -2.28 5.69
C ARG A 108 -19.82 -2.88 5.64
N ILE A 109 -20.74 -2.29 6.40
CA ILE A 109 -22.13 -2.75 6.51
C ILE A 109 -22.91 -2.46 5.21
N LYS A 110 -22.69 -1.29 4.62
CA LYS A 110 -23.36 -0.91 3.36
C LYS A 110 -22.57 0.12 2.58
N LYS A 111 -22.62 0.01 1.26
CA LYS A 111 -22.32 1.14 0.37
C LYS A 111 -23.54 2.05 0.39
N GLY A 112 -23.34 3.33 0.71
CA GLY A 112 -24.41 4.33 0.64
C GLY A 112 -24.71 4.71 -0.81
N ASN A 113 -25.16 5.94 -1.04
CA ASN A 113 -25.03 6.56 -2.36
C ASN A 113 -23.54 6.58 -2.79
N LYS A 114 -23.26 6.77 -4.09
CA LYS A 114 -21.93 6.65 -4.76
C LYS A 114 -20.72 7.36 -4.09
N GLU A 115 -20.93 8.07 -2.99
CA GLU A 115 -19.94 8.93 -2.35
C GLU A 115 -19.53 8.48 -0.94
N VAL A 116 -20.26 7.56 -0.30
CA VAL A 116 -19.97 7.14 1.09
C VAL A 116 -20.22 5.66 1.36
N ALA A 117 -19.45 5.11 2.29
CA ALA A 117 -19.63 3.79 2.85
C ALA A 117 -19.85 3.86 4.37
N TYR A 118 -20.72 3.01 4.89
CA TYR A 118 -20.96 2.90 6.32
C TYR A 118 -20.21 1.69 6.86
N TRP A 119 -19.45 1.92 7.90
CA TRP A 119 -18.57 0.94 8.52
C TRP A 119 -18.91 0.77 9.99
N GLN A 120 -18.83 -0.46 10.48
CA GLN A 120 -18.89 -0.77 11.90
C GLN A 120 -17.50 -1.20 12.36
N PHE A 121 -16.98 -0.51 13.36
CA PHE A 121 -15.72 -0.83 14.01
C PHE A 121 -15.97 -1.34 15.43
N SER A 122 -15.19 -2.32 15.87
CA SER A 122 -15.20 -2.86 17.22
C SER A 122 -13.76 -3.12 17.68
N GLY A 123 -13.43 -2.83 18.96
CA GLY A 123 -12.11 -3.07 19.53
C GLY A 123 -11.50 -1.87 20.27
N ASP A 124 -10.18 -1.92 20.47
CA ASP A 124 -9.36 -1.01 21.27
C ASP A 124 -8.77 0.15 20.44
N TYR A 125 -9.60 1.00 19.83
CA TYR A 125 -9.11 2.18 19.10
C TYR A 125 -9.01 3.43 20.00
N SER A 126 -7.99 4.27 19.80
CA SER A 126 -7.77 5.48 20.61
C SER A 126 -8.63 6.67 20.14
N ASN A 127 -9.21 7.40 21.09
CA ASN A 127 -9.98 8.63 20.84
C ASN A 127 -9.12 9.87 21.11
N GLU A 128 -8.15 10.19 20.25
CA GLU A 128 -7.40 11.45 20.39
C GLU A 128 -8.16 12.65 19.80
N ARG A 129 -8.12 13.82 20.49
CA ARG A 129 -8.79 15.07 20.08
C ARG A 129 -8.30 15.59 18.70
N PRO A 130 -9.16 16.18 17.86
CA PRO A 130 -8.81 16.58 16.50
C PRO A 130 -8.21 17.98 16.41
N THR A 131 -7.43 18.21 15.33
CA THR A 131 -7.10 19.54 14.80
C THR A 131 -8.06 19.90 13.64
N ALA A 132 -8.17 21.19 13.29
CA ALA A 132 -9.24 21.74 12.45
C ALA A 132 -9.42 21.10 11.04
N ASP A 133 -8.41 20.41 10.51
CA ASP A 133 -8.46 19.75 9.20
C ASP A 133 -8.89 18.27 9.25
N VAL A 134 -9.15 17.70 10.45
CA VAL A 134 -9.45 16.29 10.67
C VAL A 134 -10.86 16.12 11.25
N ARG A 135 -11.75 15.41 10.54
CA ARG A 135 -13.05 15.02 11.12
C ARG A 135 -12.85 13.79 12.01
N GLN A 136 -13.08 13.93 13.32
CA GLN A 136 -13.24 12.79 14.24
C GLN A 136 -14.71 12.44 14.40
N TYR A 137 -14.97 11.14 14.49
CA TYR A 137 -16.23 10.58 14.98
C TYR A 137 -16.03 10.22 16.46
N LEU A 138 -16.63 10.97 17.38
CA LEU A 138 -16.51 10.79 18.84
C LEU A 138 -17.40 9.62 19.30
N TYR A 139 -16.87 8.44 19.70
CA TYR A 139 -17.74 7.39 20.25
C TYR A 139 -17.07 6.50 21.33
N PRO A 140 -17.87 5.87 22.21
CA PRO A 140 -17.40 5.14 23.39
C PRO A 140 -16.52 3.96 22.98
N LYS A 141 -15.64 3.52 23.89
CA LYS A 141 -14.99 2.21 23.78
C LYS A 141 -16.03 1.15 23.37
N TYR A 142 -15.60 0.23 22.52
CA TYR A 142 -16.25 -1.04 22.15
C TYR A 142 -17.04 -1.10 20.82
N ASN A 143 -17.70 -0.06 20.31
CA ASN A 143 -18.35 -0.11 18.99
C ASN A 143 -18.57 1.30 18.36
N ALA A 144 -18.12 1.50 17.12
CA ALA A 144 -18.34 2.74 16.37
C ALA A 144 -18.96 2.47 14.99
N THR A 145 -19.93 3.30 14.59
CA THR A 145 -20.38 3.36 13.19
C THR A 145 -19.79 4.58 12.52
N LEU A 146 -18.92 4.39 11.53
CA LEU A 146 -18.25 5.45 10.80
C LEU A 146 -18.84 5.62 9.40
N ARG A 147 -19.00 6.89 9.00
CA ARG A 147 -19.32 7.24 7.61
C ARG A 147 -18.03 7.64 6.92
N LEU A 148 -17.46 6.71 6.15
CA LEU A 148 -16.24 6.97 5.40
C LEU A 148 -16.60 7.42 3.97
N PRO A 149 -15.87 8.37 3.38
CA PRO A 149 -15.97 8.64 1.95
C PRO A 149 -15.74 7.38 1.12
N ASP A 150 -16.32 7.30 -0.07
CA ASP A 150 -15.96 6.25 -1.01
C ASP A 150 -14.48 6.36 -1.41
N ARG A 151 -13.91 5.26 -1.91
CA ARG A 151 -12.48 5.16 -2.25
C ARG A 151 -11.55 5.50 -1.09
N THR A 152 -11.96 5.16 0.14
CA THR A 152 -11.11 5.26 1.33
C THR A 152 -10.23 4.02 1.44
N ILE A 153 -8.91 4.20 1.42
CA ILE A 153 -7.89 3.15 1.31
C ILE A 153 -6.94 3.27 2.51
N PRO A 154 -6.69 2.18 3.27
CA PRO A 154 -5.63 2.12 4.28
C PRO A 154 -4.27 2.48 3.69
N SER A 155 -3.46 3.22 4.44
CA SER A 155 -2.23 3.84 3.93
C SER A 155 -1.26 2.79 3.38
N PHE A 156 -1.07 1.68 4.08
CA PHE A 156 -0.19 0.58 3.63
C PHE A 156 -0.74 -0.20 2.43
N ASN A 157 -2.05 -0.19 2.16
CA ASN A 157 -2.60 -0.87 0.98
C ASN A 157 -2.13 -0.21 -0.33
N LEU A 158 -1.72 1.06 -0.29
CA LEU A 158 -1.20 1.76 -1.48
C LEU A 158 0.02 1.06 -2.07
N TRP A 159 0.82 0.37 -1.25
CA TRP A 159 2.01 -0.35 -1.70
C TRP A 159 1.65 -1.52 -2.64
N ALA A 160 0.45 -2.10 -2.48
CA ALA A 160 -0.08 -3.13 -3.37
C ALA A 160 -0.88 -2.55 -4.56
N ILE A 161 -1.39 -1.31 -4.45
CA ILE A 161 -2.22 -0.66 -5.48
C ILE A 161 -1.35 0.05 -6.52
N ILE A 162 -0.34 0.80 -6.08
CA ILE A 162 0.51 1.62 -6.95
C ILE A 162 1.11 0.84 -8.13
N PRO A 163 1.64 -0.39 -7.95
CA PRO A 163 2.20 -1.14 -9.07
C PRO A 163 1.19 -1.49 -10.17
N LYS A 164 -0.10 -1.53 -9.83
CA LYS A 164 -1.21 -1.78 -10.77
C LYS A 164 -1.72 -0.52 -11.47
N LEU A 165 -1.29 0.67 -11.07
CA LEU A 165 -1.72 1.91 -11.71
C LEU A 165 -1.11 2.03 -13.11
N ASP A 166 -1.83 2.68 -14.01
CA ASP A 166 -1.34 2.92 -15.37
C ASP A 166 -0.10 3.81 -15.36
N PHE A 167 0.85 3.51 -16.25
CA PHE A 167 2.05 4.32 -16.47
C PHE A 167 1.75 5.48 -17.44
N ASP A 168 0.70 6.24 -17.15
CA ASP A 168 0.23 7.38 -17.95
C ASP A 168 0.40 8.70 -17.18
N ARG A 169 1.11 9.66 -17.79
CA ARG A 169 1.35 10.99 -17.21
C ARG A 169 0.08 11.87 -17.18
N ALA A 170 -0.96 11.51 -17.94
CA ALA A 170 -2.24 12.20 -17.92
C ALA A 170 -3.19 11.66 -16.82
N GLY A 171 -2.89 10.50 -16.24
CA GLY A 171 -3.72 9.86 -15.21
C GLY A 171 -3.42 10.37 -13.80
N THR A 172 -4.45 10.86 -13.10
CA THR A 172 -4.40 11.12 -11.66
C THR A 172 -5.26 10.10 -10.93
N PHE A 173 -4.63 9.28 -10.09
CA PHE A 173 -5.35 8.36 -9.20
C PHE A 173 -5.79 9.11 -7.94
N LYS A 174 -7.10 9.35 -7.80
CA LYS A 174 -7.69 10.03 -6.64
C LYS A 174 -8.22 9.03 -5.62
N TYR A 175 -7.96 9.29 -4.35
CA TYR A 175 -8.44 8.47 -3.25
C TYR A 175 -8.57 9.28 -1.95
N ASN A 176 -9.18 8.67 -0.95
CA ASN A 176 -9.14 9.12 0.43
C ASN A 176 -8.27 8.14 1.22
N GLU A 177 -7.43 8.64 2.09
CA GLU A 177 -6.51 7.81 2.85
C GLU A 177 -7.05 7.58 4.25
N LEU A 178 -7.13 6.32 4.66
CA LEU A 178 -7.35 5.96 6.04
C LEU A 178 -5.98 5.79 6.70
N ASP A 179 -5.70 6.60 7.71
CA ASP A 179 -4.70 6.28 8.71
C ASP A 179 -5.32 5.21 9.61
N GLU A 180 -5.00 3.94 9.33
CA GLU A 180 -5.50 2.80 10.08
C GLU A 180 -5.06 2.82 11.54
N THR A 181 -3.91 3.42 11.88
CA THR A 181 -3.42 3.46 13.26
C THR A 181 -4.26 4.37 14.15
N LYS A 182 -4.84 5.43 13.56
CA LYS A 182 -5.64 6.45 14.26
C LYS A 182 -7.11 6.48 13.85
N LEU A 183 -7.50 5.63 12.90
CA LEU A 183 -8.82 5.63 12.24
C LEU A 183 -9.25 7.02 11.75
N ARG A 184 -8.31 7.75 11.13
CA ARG A 184 -8.54 9.11 10.59
C ARG A 184 -8.54 9.09 9.07
N VAL A 185 -9.43 9.87 8.47
CA VAL A 185 -9.50 9.99 7.00
C VAL A 185 -8.94 11.31 6.54
N SER A 186 -7.86 11.25 5.76
CA SER A 186 -7.31 12.35 4.98
C SER A 186 -7.92 12.34 3.58
N LYS A 187 -8.63 13.41 3.22
CA LYS A 187 -9.37 13.46 1.95
C LYS A 187 -8.52 13.96 0.79
N ASN A 188 -9.00 13.69 -0.42
CA ASN A 188 -8.49 14.27 -1.68
C ASN A 188 -6.99 14.03 -1.90
N GLN A 189 -6.53 12.83 -1.56
CA GLN A 189 -5.17 12.40 -1.85
C GLN A 189 -5.06 11.99 -3.31
N THR A 190 -3.86 12.11 -3.85
CA THR A 190 -3.57 11.81 -5.26
C THR A 190 -2.28 11.02 -5.39
N VAL A 191 -2.28 10.09 -6.35
CA VAL A 191 -1.06 9.49 -6.88
C VAL A 191 -0.96 9.85 -8.35
N ASN A 192 0.19 10.40 -8.75
CA ASN A 192 0.47 10.78 -10.13
C ASN A 192 1.73 10.04 -10.61
N TYR A 193 1.70 9.57 -11.85
CA TYR A 193 2.86 9.00 -12.50
C TYR A 193 3.77 10.11 -13.07
N LEU A 194 5.06 10.05 -12.76
CA LEU A 194 6.03 11.07 -13.15
C LEU A 194 6.87 10.69 -14.38
N GLY A 195 6.88 9.41 -14.78
CA GLY A 195 7.77 8.90 -15.83
C GLY A 195 8.78 7.89 -15.32
N LYS A 196 9.69 7.49 -16.21
CA LYS A 196 10.87 6.70 -15.85
C LYS A 196 11.98 7.59 -15.31
N PHE A 197 12.68 7.12 -14.28
CA PHE A 197 13.83 7.79 -13.66
C PHE A 197 14.89 6.75 -13.33
N GLU A 198 16.16 7.10 -13.55
CA GLU A 198 17.27 6.35 -12.99
C GLU A 198 17.29 6.50 -11.47
N THR A 199 17.43 5.40 -10.76
CA THR A 199 17.62 5.39 -9.31
C THR A 199 18.51 4.23 -8.90
N ASN A 200 19.18 4.39 -7.76
CA ASN A 200 19.97 3.32 -7.17
C ASN A 200 19.09 2.47 -6.25
N ILE A 201 19.02 1.16 -6.53
CA ILE A 201 18.41 0.13 -5.69
C ILE A 201 19.52 -0.85 -5.30
N ASN A 202 19.76 -0.98 -4.00
CA ASN A 202 20.73 -1.94 -3.43
C ASN A 202 22.12 -1.89 -4.11
N GLY A 203 22.60 -0.69 -4.45
CA GLY A 203 23.91 -0.46 -5.08
C GLY A 203 23.88 -0.45 -6.61
N GLN A 204 22.78 -0.86 -7.25
CA GLN A 204 22.67 -0.93 -8.70
C GLN A 204 21.80 0.21 -9.26
N SER A 205 22.27 0.88 -10.31
CA SER A 205 21.46 1.85 -11.06
C SER A 205 20.44 1.11 -11.92
N GLN A 206 19.17 1.48 -11.81
CA GLN A 206 18.07 0.92 -12.58
C GLN A 206 17.12 2.05 -13.02
N GLU A 207 16.62 1.96 -14.25
CA GLU A 207 15.56 2.85 -14.74
C GLU A 207 14.19 2.30 -14.31
N LEU A 208 13.43 3.06 -13.51
CA LEU A 208 12.18 2.62 -12.92
C LEU A 208 11.06 3.65 -13.09
N HIS A 209 9.82 3.18 -13.13
CA HIS A 209 8.61 3.99 -13.16
C HIS A 209 8.39 4.66 -11.80
N LYS A 210 8.41 6.00 -11.77
CA LYS A 210 8.24 6.79 -10.55
C LYS A 210 6.82 7.30 -10.42
N PHE A 211 6.24 7.15 -9.23
CA PHE A 211 4.99 7.77 -8.81
C PHE A 211 5.23 8.72 -7.64
N VAL A 212 4.38 9.73 -7.53
CA VAL A 212 4.33 10.63 -6.38
C VAL A 212 2.94 10.62 -5.76
N LEU A 213 2.91 10.42 -4.45
CA LEU A 213 1.75 10.60 -3.60
C LEU A 213 1.79 12.00 -3.01
N GLN A 214 0.69 12.75 -3.17
CA GLN A 214 0.53 14.11 -2.68
C GLN A 214 -0.90 14.34 -2.17
N GLY A 215 -1.04 15.26 -1.22
CA GLY A 215 -2.32 15.78 -0.77
C GLY A 215 -2.16 16.80 0.36
N LYS A 216 -3.27 17.43 0.75
CA LYS A 216 -3.26 18.50 1.77
C LYS A 216 -2.70 17.95 3.09
N GLY A 217 -1.71 18.63 3.66
CA GLY A 217 -1.15 18.31 4.97
C GLY A 217 -0.17 17.12 4.99
N LYS A 218 0.23 16.59 3.82
CA LYS A 218 1.21 15.52 3.71
C LYS A 218 2.46 15.95 2.95
N ALA A 219 3.61 15.57 3.48
CA ALA A 219 4.85 15.59 2.73
C ALA A 219 4.76 14.57 1.57
N PRO A 220 5.36 14.87 0.40
CA PRO A 220 5.29 13.96 -0.74
C PRO A 220 5.95 12.63 -0.40
N SER A 221 5.36 11.54 -0.89
CA SER A 221 5.97 10.21 -0.88
C SER A 221 6.16 9.72 -2.30
N TYR A 222 7.23 8.99 -2.56
CA TYR A 222 7.60 8.54 -3.89
C TYR A 222 7.73 7.03 -3.95
N PHE A 223 7.33 6.45 -5.08
CA PHE A 223 7.30 5.00 -5.27
C PHE A 223 7.96 4.68 -6.61
N TRP A 224 8.81 3.65 -6.63
CA TRP A 224 9.47 3.18 -7.85
C TRP A 224 9.06 1.75 -8.15
N VAL A 225 8.53 1.55 -9.36
CA VAL A 225 8.00 0.30 -9.86
C VAL A 225 8.79 -0.10 -11.10
N ASN A 226 9.13 -1.38 -11.26
CA ASN A 226 9.75 -1.88 -12.49
C ASN A 226 8.71 -2.18 -13.58
N ASP A 227 9.17 -2.55 -14.77
CA ASP A 227 8.30 -2.90 -15.90
C ASP A 227 7.42 -4.14 -15.58
N ASP A 228 7.89 -5.03 -14.70
CA ASP A 228 7.17 -6.21 -14.17
C ASP A 228 6.17 -5.87 -13.04
N ARG A 229 5.84 -4.59 -12.85
CA ARG A 229 4.90 -4.12 -11.83
C ARG A 229 5.29 -4.56 -10.41
N GLU A 230 6.57 -4.68 -10.13
CA GLU A 230 7.09 -4.86 -8.77
C GLU A 230 7.50 -3.52 -8.17
N LEU A 231 6.99 -3.23 -6.96
CA LEU A 231 7.44 -2.09 -6.16
C LEU A 231 8.84 -2.40 -5.62
N LEU A 232 9.84 -1.60 -6.00
CA LEU A 232 11.24 -1.82 -5.60
C LEU A 232 11.72 -0.84 -4.54
N LYS A 233 11.12 0.36 -4.49
CA LYS A 233 11.50 1.39 -3.54
C LYS A 233 10.34 2.30 -3.17
N VAL A 234 10.31 2.71 -1.91
CA VAL A 234 9.38 3.68 -1.36
C VAL A 234 10.18 4.72 -0.59
N GLN A 235 9.92 6.00 -0.86
CA GLN A 235 10.44 7.10 -0.07
C GLN A 235 9.27 7.82 0.60
N LEU A 236 9.23 7.82 1.92
CA LEU A 236 8.18 8.43 2.71
C LEU A 236 8.63 9.78 3.27
N ASP A 237 7.65 10.65 3.50
CA ASP A 237 7.79 11.95 4.17
C ASP A 237 8.93 12.81 3.64
N ASP A 238 8.91 13.10 2.34
CA ASP A 238 9.93 13.90 1.64
C ASP A 238 11.34 13.31 1.78
N ASN A 239 11.45 12.01 1.50
CA ASN A 239 12.70 11.21 1.54
C ASN A 239 13.29 11.00 2.94
N ARG A 240 12.50 11.21 3.99
CA ARG A 240 12.93 10.95 5.36
C ARG A 240 13.18 9.47 5.64
N TYR A 241 12.39 8.59 5.03
CA TYR A 241 12.56 7.14 5.15
C TYR A 241 12.61 6.52 3.77
N THR A 242 13.63 5.72 3.49
CA THR A 242 13.77 5.01 2.23
C THR A 242 13.67 3.51 2.45
N PHE A 243 12.61 2.90 1.97
CA PHE A 243 12.41 1.46 1.97
C PHE A 243 12.78 0.86 0.61
N THR A 244 13.55 -0.21 0.59
CA THR A 244 13.87 -0.99 -0.62
C THR A 244 13.45 -2.44 -0.46
N LEU A 245 13.06 -3.06 -1.57
CA LEU A 245 12.74 -4.48 -1.61
C LEU A 245 13.96 -5.30 -1.16
N ALA A 246 13.74 -6.25 -0.26
CA ALA A 246 14.76 -7.07 0.38
C ALA A 246 14.37 -8.55 0.39
N SER A 247 15.35 -9.41 0.65
CA SER A 247 15.09 -10.82 0.97
C SER A 247 14.38 -10.94 2.32
N LYS A 248 13.70 -12.06 2.55
CA LYS A 248 13.09 -12.36 3.86
C LYS A 248 14.18 -12.44 4.93
N GLU A 249 15.30 -13.06 4.62
CA GLU A 249 16.43 -13.27 5.53
C GLU A 249 17.00 -11.92 6.01
N ASP A 250 17.22 -10.97 5.10
CA ASP A 250 17.76 -9.66 5.44
C ASP A 250 16.75 -8.82 6.24
N ALA A 251 15.46 -8.90 5.88
CA ALA A 251 14.39 -8.24 6.62
C ALA A 251 14.28 -8.75 8.06
N LEU A 252 14.39 -10.05 8.26
CA LEU A 252 14.35 -10.65 9.59
C LEU A 252 15.58 -10.29 10.42
N LYS A 253 16.79 -10.30 9.83
CA LYS A 253 18.02 -9.87 10.52
C LYS A 253 17.92 -8.42 11.01
N ASN A 254 17.43 -7.52 10.16
CA ASN A 254 17.25 -6.10 10.51
C ASN A 254 16.25 -5.89 11.68
N SER A 255 15.40 -6.89 11.98
CA SER A 255 14.41 -6.81 13.06
C SER A 255 14.84 -7.35 14.43
N VAL A 256 16.06 -7.91 14.53
CA VAL A 256 16.57 -8.59 15.74
C VAL A 256 17.75 -7.82 16.39
N GLU A 257 18.40 -6.91 15.66
CA GLU A 257 19.52 -6.08 16.14
C GLU A 257 19.09 -4.71 16.71
#